data_AF-A0A7W7YGU8-F1
#
_entry.id   AF-A0A7W7YGU8-F1
#
_cell.length_a   1.000
_cell.length_b   1.000
_cell.length_c   1.000
_cell.angle_alpha   90.00
_cell.angle_beta   90.00
_cell.angle_gamma   90.00
#
_symmetry.space_group_name_H-M   'P 1'
#
loop_
_entity.id
_entity.type
_entity.pdbx_description
1 polymer ?
#
loop_
_entity_poly.entity_id
_entity_poly.type
_entity_poly.pdbx_seq_one_letter_code
_entity_poly.pdbx_strand_id
1 'polypeptide(L)' 'MKMLLLVLVGSTLCSCSQHFVRVLPYERKHFADPLMDPGLDPLLLTMTQHAYFSREGSFGGGGIGGGGCGCN' A
#
# COMPACT_ATOMS: atom_id res chain seq x y z
N MET A 1 -35.57 26.27 0.46
CA MET A 1 -35.48 25.05 1.30
C MET A 1 -34.55 23.99 0.72
N LYS A 2 -34.71 23.54 -0.54
CA LYS A 2 -33.80 22.56 -1.17
C LYS A 2 -32.32 22.99 -1.20
N MET A 3 -32.05 24.28 -1.47
CA MET A 3 -30.69 24.82 -1.51
C MET A 3 -30.01 24.85 -0.13
N LEU A 4 -30.77 25.03 0.95
CA LEU A 4 -30.26 25.00 2.33
C LEU A 4 -29.85 23.57 2.73
N LEU A 5 -30.64 22.58 2.29
CA LEU A 5 -30.38 21.17 2.55
C LEU A 5 -29.10 20.68 1.84
N LEU A 6 -28.83 21.21 0.64
CA LEU A 6 -27.64 20.87 -0.15
C LEU A 6 -26.36 21.47 0.46
N VAL A 7 -26.42 22.68 1.00
CA VAL A 7 -25.29 23.32 1.72
C VAL A 7 -24.98 22.60 3.04
N LEU A 8 -26.02 22.12 3.75
CA LEU A 8 -25.84 21.37 5.00
C LEU A 8 -25.20 19.99 4.79
N VAL A 9 -25.47 19.32 3.66
CA VAL A 9 -24.86 18.04 3.31
C VAL A 9 -23.41 18.22 2.82
N GLY A 10 -23.09 19.32 2.15
CA GLY A 10 -21.73 19.59 1.67
C GLY A 10 -20.72 19.87 2.78
N SER A 11 -21.16 20.45 3.91
CA SER A 11 -20.26 20.84 5.00
C SER A 11 -19.78 19.66 5.86
N THR A 12 -20.50 18.54 5.89
CA THR A 12 -20.10 17.36 6.68
C THR A 12 -19.02 16.51 6.00
N LEU A 13 -18.84 16.64 4.67
CA LEU A 13 -17.86 15.87 3.90
C LEU A 13 -16.43 16.44 4.00
N CYS A 14 -16.27 17.68 4.44
CA CYS A 14 -14.97 18.38 4.42
C CYS A 14 -14.18 18.28 5.75
N SER A 15 -14.79 17.77 6.82
CA SER A 15 -14.22 17.88 8.18
C SER A 15 -13.18 16.82 8.57
N CYS A 16 -12.85 15.86 7.70
CA CYS A 16 -11.99 14.74 8.08
C CYS A 16 -10.48 14.98 7.87
N SER A 17 -10.06 16.01 7.13
CA SER A 17 -8.65 16.14 6.71
C SER A 17 -7.76 16.99 7.64
N GLN A 18 -8.34 17.90 8.43
CA GLN A 18 -7.57 18.84 9.25
C GLN A 18 -7.11 18.25 10.59
N HIS A 19 -7.67 17.13 11.04
CA HIS A 19 -7.35 16.52 12.33
C HIS A 19 -6.35 15.35 12.24
N PHE A 20 -5.78 15.09 11.06
CA PHE A 20 -4.74 14.07 10.94
C PHE A 20 -3.43 14.57 11.57
N VAL A 21 -2.92 13.82 12.53
CA VAL A 21 -1.57 13.99 13.05
C VAL A 21 -0.59 13.78 11.90
N ARG A 22 0.01 14.87 11.42
CA ARG A 22 1.03 14.82 10.37
C ARG A 22 2.38 14.55 11.01
N VAL A 23 2.83 13.31 10.92
CA VAL A 23 4.18 12.89 11.31
C VAL A 23 5.18 13.40 10.27
N LEU A 24 6.26 14.05 10.71
CA LEU A 24 7.30 14.55 9.81
C LEU A 24 8.03 13.37 9.14
N PRO A 25 8.53 13.51 7.89
CA PRO A 25 9.12 12.39 7.15
C PRO A 25 10.21 11.63 7.91
N TYR A 26 11.03 12.35 8.69
CA TYR A 26 12.11 11.78 9.49
C TYR A 26 11.65 11.13 10.80
N GLU A 27 10.46 11.45 11.30
CA GLU A 27 9.88 10.81 12.49
C GLU A 27 9.30 9.43 12.16
N ARG A 28 9.01 9.16 10.89
CA ARG A 28 8.50 7.87 10.43
C ARG A 28 9.44 6.70 10.76
N LYS A 29 10.74 6.96 10.88
CA LYS A 29 11.74 5.96 11.28
C LYS A 29 11.44 5.34 12.65
N HIS A 30 10.76 6.05 13.55
CA HIS A 30 10.42 5.55 14.88
C HIS A 30 9.35 4.45 14.85
N PHE A 31 8.62 4.33 13.74
CA PHE A 31 7.59 3.31 13.54
C PHE A 31 8.04 2.18 12.61
N ALA A 32 9.22 2.28 12.02
CA ALA A 32 9.81 1.23 11.20
C ALA A 32 10.67 0.31 12.08
N ASP A 33 10.12 -0.83 12.46
CA ASP A 33 10.89 -1.89 13.12
C ASP A 33 11.92 -2.46 12.13
N PRO A 34 13.17 -2.75 12.53
CA PRO A 34 14.14 -3.46 11.69
C PRO A 34 13.60 -4.73 11.01
N LEU A 35 12.64 -5.42 11.63
CA LEU A 35 11.97 -6.59 11.04
C LEU A 35 11.13 -6.29 9.79
N MET A 36 10.76 -5.03 9.56
CA MET A 36 10.03 -4.61 8.37
C MET A 36 10.94 -4.42 7.15
N ASP A 37 12.27 -4.57 7.28
CA ASP A 37 13.18 -4.53 6.15
C ASP A 37 12.95 -5.75 5.25
N PRO A 38 12.49 -5.57 3.99
CA PRO A 38 12.31 -6.68 3.06
C PRO A 38 13.64 -7.39 2.73
N GLY A 39 14.79 -6.72 2.92
CA GLY A 39 16.11 -7.28 2.71
C GLY A 39 16.72 -7.99 3.92
N LEU A 40 16.00 -8.09 5.05
CA LEU A 40 16.55 -8.64 6.29
C LEU A 40 16.98 -10.11 6.16
N ASP A 41 16.17 -10.93 5.47
CA ASP A 41 16.46 -12.33 5.19
C ASP A 41 16.31 -12.62 3.68
N PRO A 42 17.42 -12.94 2.98
CA PRO A 42 17.37 -13.22 1.56
C PRO A 42 16.56 -14.49 1.24
N LEU A 43 16.53 -15.48 2.12
CA LEU A 43 15.73 -16.68 1.91
C LEU A 43 14.24 -16.34 1.95
N LEU A 44 13.80 -15.61 2.97
CA LEU A 44 12.42 -15.14 3.07
C LEU A 44 12.01 -14.30 1.85
N LEU A 45 12.87 -13.39 1.40
CA LEU A 45 12.60 -12.58 0.22
C LEU A 45 12.39 -13.45 -1.03
N THR A 46 13.27 -14.43 -1.28
CA THR A 46 13.09 -15.33 -2.44
C THR A 46 11.81 -16.15 -2.35
N MET A 47 11.52 -16.76 -1.19
CA MET A 47 10.32 -17.59 -1.01
C MET A 47 9.03 -16.80 -1.14
N THR A 48 8.98 -15.59 -0.59
CA THR A 48 7.82 -14.69 -0.73
C THR A 48 7.62 -14.25 -2.18
N GLN A 49 8.71 -13.92 -2.89
CA GLN A 49 8.64 -13.61 -4.32
C GLN A 49 8.16 -14.80 -5.16
N HIS A 50 8.67 -16.01 -4.89
CA HIS A 50 8.19 -17.22 -5.55
C HIS A 50 6.69 -17.41 -5.35
N ALA A 51 6.21 -17.35 -4.10
CA ALA A 51 4.79 -17.49 -3.80
C ALA A 51 3.92 -16.39 -4.45
N TYR A 52 4.40 -15.14 -4.44
CA TYR A 52 3.71 -14.00 -5.03
C TYR A 52 3.58 -14.14 -6.55
N PHE A 53 4.69 -14.38 -7.25
CA PHE A 53 4.69 -14.51 -8.71
C PHE A 53 4.07 -15.82 -9.21
N SER A 54 4.02 -16.87 -8.39
CA SER A 54 3.21 -18.06 -8.69
C SER A 54 1.72 -17.78 -8.64
N ARG A 55 1.26 -16.84 -7.79
CA ARG A 55 -0.17 -16.49 -7.65
C ARG A 55 -0.62 -15.37 -8.57
N GLU A 56 0.25 -14.39 -8.79
CA GLU A 56 -0.04 -13.15 -9.52
C GLU A 56 0.74 -13.05 -10.84
N GLY A 57 1.24 -14.18 -11.37
CA GLY A 57 2.05 -14.24 -12.59
C GLY A 57 1.37 -13.72 -13.87
N SER A 58 0.05 -13.49 -13.84
CA SER A 58 -0.71 -12.81 -14.90
C SER A 58 -0.37 -11.31 -15.01
N PHE A 59 0.02 -10.66 -13.90
CA PHE A 59 0.44 -9.26 -13.91
C PHE A 59 1.89 -9.06 -14.38
N GLY A 60 2.67 -10.15 -14.43
CA GLY A 60 4.09 -10.13 -14.80
C GLY A 60 5.01 -9.55 -13.72
N GLY A 61 6.28 -9.93 -13.74
CA GLY A 61 7.33 -9.44 -12.83
C GLY A 61 8.28 -10.52 -12.29
N GLY A 62 9.38 -10.06 -11.67
CA GLY A 62 10.24 -10.86 -10.78
C GLY A 62 11.35 -11.72 -11.38
N GLY A 63 11.41 -11.93 -12.70
CA GLY A 63 12.45 -12.76 -13.33
C GLY A 63 12.11 -13.21 -14.76
N ILE A 64 12.98 -14.04 -15.36
CA ILE A 64 12.85 -14.58 -16.73
C ILE A 64 11.77 -15.68 -16.71
N GLY A 65 10.50 -15.30 -16.85
CA GLY A 65 9.36 -16.23 -16.84
C GLY A 65 8.07 -15.66 -16.25
N GLY A 66 8.14 -14.58 -15.47
CA GLY A 66 6.96 -13.92 -14.92
C GLY A 66 6.37 -12.90 -15.90
N GLY A 67 5.44 -13.33 -16.75
CA GLY A 67 4.79 -12.40 -17.69
C GLY A 67 3.48 -12.90 -18.28
N GLY A 68 2.36 -12.31 -17.83
CA GLY A 68 1.16 -12.13 -18.65
C GLY A 68 0.16 -13.27 -18.69
N CYS A 69 0.59 -14.54 -18.62
CA CYS A 69 -0.32 -15.69 -18.67
C CYS A 69 -0.34 -16.59 -17.42
N GLY A 70 0.52 -16.32 -16.43
CA GLY A 70 0.57 -17.09 -15.18
C GLY A 70 1.25 -18.46 -15.27
N CYS A 71 1.87 -18.82 -16.39
CA CYS A 71 2.65 -20.06 -16.51
C CYS A 71 4.09 -19.84 -16.02
N ASN A 72 4.32 -19.94 -14.71
CA ASN A 72 5.65 -20.21 -14.13
C ASN A 72 5.86 -21.73 -14.01
#